data_AF-A0A832CSE4-F1
#
_entry.id   AF-A0A832CSE4-F1
#
_cell.length_a   1.000
_cell.length_b   1.000
_cell.length_c   1.000
_cell.angle_alpha   90.00
_cell.angle_beta   90.00
_cell.angle_gamma   90.00
#
_symmetry.space_group_name_H-M   'P 1'
#
loop_
_entity.id
_entity.type
_entity.pdbx_description
1 polymer ?
#
loop_
_entity_poly.entity_id
_entity_poly.type
_entity_poly.pdbx_seq_one_letter_code
_entity_poly.pdbx_strand_id
1 'polypeptide(L)'
;MMMALPWYVYLLALGAGILAGIINTLAGSGSLITLPMLMFLGLPSPIANATNRVGVVLQNVVGIATLGRGGKLRLDGAGWLLAPAVLGGLLGALIAVKLDKRTIDICIAVLMAIMLVVVVLDP
;
A
#
# COMPACT_ATOMS: atom_id res chain seq x y z
N MET A 1 25.76 9.31 11.60
CA MET A 1 26.35 8.00 11.28
C MET A 1 25.19 7.01 11.21
N MET A 2 24.76 6.63 10.00
CA MET A 2 23.72 5.60 9.83
C MET A 2 24.26 4.30 10.41
N MET A 3 23.73 3.85 11.55
CA MET A 3 23.96 2.47 11.98
C MET A 3 23.43 1.57 10.86
N ALA A 4 24.29 0.70 10.33
CA ALA A 4 23.85 -0.30 9.36
C ALA A 4 22.72 -1.12 9.98
N LEU A 5 21.58 -1.22 9.29
CA LEU A 5 20.47 -2.04 9.75
C LEU A 5 20.96 -3.50 9.88
N PRO A 6 20.55 -4.22 10.94
CA PRO A 6 20.92 -5.61 11.11
C PRO A 6 20.53 -6.43 9.88
N TRP A 7 21.36 -7.40 9.46
CA TRP A 7 21.16 -8.15 8.21
C TRP A 7 19.79 -8.86 8.14
N TYR A 8 19.24 -9.28 9.29
CA TYR A 8 17.93 -9.94 9.37
C TYR A 8 16.78 -9.02 8.96
N VAL A 9 16.95 -7.69 9.05
CA VAL A 9 15.95 -6.70 8.63
C VAL A 9 15.65 -6.82 7.13
N TYR A 10 16.67 -7.08 6.30
CA TYR A 10 16.48 -7.24 4.86
C TYR A 10 15.66 -8.50 4.53
N LEU A 11 15.89 -9.60 5.25
CA LEU A 11 15.10 -10.83 5.08
C LEU A 11 13.66 -10.65 5.56
N LEU A 12 13.45 -9.96 6.69
CA LEU A 12 12.12 -9.64 7.18
C LEU A 12 11.38 -8.71 6.20
N ALA A 13 12.05 -7.69 5.66
CA ALA A 13 11.47 -6.79 4.67
C ALA A 13 11.12 -7.52 3.37
N LEU A 14 11.97 -8.46 2.92
CA LEU A 14 11.69 -9.32 1.76
C LEU A 14 10.46 -10.20 2.00
N GLY A 15 10.41 -10.90 3.14
CA GLY A 15 9.27 -11.74 3.51
C GLY A 15 7.97 -10.94 3.64
N ALA A 16 8.03 -9.79 4.30
CA ALA A 16 6.90 -8.86 4.42
C ALA A 16 6.44 -8.33 3.05
N GLY A 17 7.38 -8.05 2.14
CA GLY A 17 7.07 -7.64 0.76
C GLY A 17 6.35 -8.74 -0.03
N ILE A 18 6.80 -9.99 0.09
CA ILE A 18 6.15 -11.15 -0.54
C ILE A 18 4.73 -11.34 0.01
N LEU A 19 4.58 -11.36 1.34
CA LEU A 19 3.28 -11.50 2.01
C LEU A 19 2.33 -10.36 1.63
N ALA A 20 2.82 -9.12 1.64
CA ALA A 20 2.03 -7.98 1.22
C ALA A 20 1.59 -8.07 -0.24
N GLY A 21 2.44 -8.58 -1.15
CA GLY A 21 2.05 -8.81 -2.55
C GLY A 21 0.94 -9.85 -2.69
N ILE A 22 0.99 -10.93 -1.90
CA ILE A 22 -0.07 -11.93 -1.85
C ILE A 22 -1.37 -11.29 -1.35
N ILE A 23 -1.33 -10.59 -0.20
CA ILE A 23 -2.52 -9.93 0.37
C ILE A 23 -3.07 -8.84 -0.54
N ASN A 24 -2.21 -8.07 -1.20
CA ASN A 24 -2.65 -7.05 -2.16
C ASN A 24 -3.41 -7.68 -3.32
N THR A 25 -3.01 -8.88 -3.75
CA THR A 25 -3.69 -9.61 -4.83
C THR A 25 -5.01 -10.24 -4.38
N LEU A 26 -5.07 -10.75 -3.14
CA LEU A 26 -6.26 -11.43 -2.60
C LEU A 26 -7.31 -10.45 -2.06
N ALA A 27 -6.91 -9.50 -1.22
CA ALA A 27 -7.78 -8.62 -0.43
C ALA A 27 -7.62 -7.13 -0.78
N GLY A 28 -6.71 -6.77 -1.71
CA GLY A 28 -6.49 -5.37 -2.10
C GLY A 28 -5.84 -4.49 -1.04
N SER A 29 -5.35 -5.08 0.07
CA SER A 29 -4.94 -4.34 1.27
C SER A 29 -3.50 -4.61 1.72
N GLY A 30 -2.59 -4.92 0.79
CA GLY A 30 -1.18 -5.23 1.13
C GLY A 30 -0.44 -4.11 1.86
N SER A 31 -0.92 -2.87 1.75
CA SER A 31 -0.46 -1.72 2.54
C SER A 31 -0.60 -1.93 4.05
N LEU A 32 -1.59 -2.70 4.53
CA LEU A 32 -1.76 -3.02 5.96
C LEU A 32 -0.54 -3.72 6.57
N ILE A 33 0.23 -4.45 5.77
CA ILE A 33 1.50 -5.07 6.21
C ILE A 33 2.67 -4.11 5.99
N THR A 34 2.78 -3.57 4.78
CA THR A 34 3.99 -2.88 4.33
C THR A 34 4.15 -1.49 4.96
N LEU A 35 3.06 -0.76 5.22
CA LEU A 35 3.13 0.55 5.87
C LEU A 35 3.63 0.47 7.32
N PRO A 36 3.02 -0.34 8.22
CA PRO A 36 3.54 -0.52 9.58
C PRO A 36 4.96 -1.03 9.60
N MET A 37 5.32 -1.94 8.69
CA MET A 37 6.69 -2.46 8.59
C MET A 37 7.69 -1.36 8.24
N LEU A 38 7.45 -0.54 7.21
CA LEU A 38 8.33 0.56 6.84
C LEU A 38 8.47 1.60 7.97
N MET A 39 7.36 1.90 8.66
CA MET A 39 7.39 2.79 9.83
C MET A 39 8.17 2.17 10.99
N PHE A 40 8.04 0.87 11.21
CA PHE A 40 8.83 0.12 12.21
C PHE A 40 10.33 0.12 11.88
N LEU A 41 10.70 0.14 10.60
CA LEU A 41 12.08 0.33 10.16
C LEU A 41 12.60 1.77 10.32
N GLY A 42 11.79 2.67 10.88
CA GLY A 42 12.19 4.04 11.20
C GLY A 42 11.89 5.06 10.11
N LEU A 43 11.18 4.69 9.03
CA LEU A 43 10.75 5.67 8.04
C LEU A 43 9.62 6.54 8.62
N PRO A 44 9.70 7.87 8.49
CA PRO A 44 8.57 8.75 8.77
C PRO A 44 7.34 8.34 7.94
N SER A 45 6.13 8.43 8.51
CA SER A 45 4.90 7.96 7.85
C SER A 45 4.65 8.53 6.43
N PRO A 46 4.98 9.81 6.10
CA PRO A 46 4.78 10.30 4.74
C PRO A 46 5.73 9.61 3.75
N ILE A 47 6.98 9.37 4.19
CA ILE A 47 8.01 8.71 3.39
C ILE A 47 7.67 7.23 3.25
N ALA A 48 7.28 6.56 4.34
CA ALA A 48 6.83 5.17 4.32
C ALA A 48 5.65 4.97 3.36
N ASN A 49 4.66 5.87 3.38
CA ASN A 49 3.53 5.83 2.44
C ASN A 49 3.94 6.10 1.00
N ALA A 50 4.81 7.07 0.73
CA ALA A 50 5.34 7.31 -0.60
C ALA A 50 6.08 6.08 -1.15
N THR A 51 6.99 5.49 -0.35
CA THR A 51 7.72 4.27 -0.69
C THR A 51 6.77 3.10 -0.96
N ASN A 52 5.72 2.95 -0.14
CA ASN A 52 4.73 1.90 -0.33
C ASN A 52 4.01 1.98 -1.68
N ARG A 53 3.67 3.19 -2.14
CA ARG A 53 2.93 3.37 -3.40
C ARG A 53 3.71 2.93 -4.64
N VAL A 54 5.04 3.08 -4.63
CA VAL A 54 5.89 2.54 -5.70
C VAL A 54 5.76 1.02 -5.77
N GLY A 55 5.82 0.35 -4.63
CA GLY A 55 5.62 -1.10 -4.53
C GLY A 55 4.24 -1.54 -5.01
N VAL A 56 3.18 -0.83 -4.62
CA VAL A 56 1.79 -1.12 -5.04
C VAL A 56 1.63 -0.97 -6.55
N VAL A 57 2.22 0.06 -7.18
CA VAL A 57 2.17 0.22 -8.64
C VAL A 57 2.81 -0.98 -9.34
N LEU A 58 3.99 -1.43 -8.89
CA LEU A 58 4.65 -2.60 -9.45
C LEU A 58 3.83 -3.88 -9.25
N GLN A 59 3.26 -4.07 -8.06
CA GLN A 59 2.35 -5.18 -7.76
C GLN A 59 1.14 -5.18 -8.69
N ASN A 60 0.53 -4.03 -8.93
CA ASN A 60 -0.62 -3.89 -9.83
C ASN A 60 -0.25 -4.23 -11.28
N VAL A 61 0.92 -3.79 -11.77
CA VAL A 61 1.40 -4.14 -13.12
C VAL A 61 1.55 -5.66 -13.27
N VAL A 62 2.19 -6.31 -12.29
CA VAL A 62 2.36 -7.77 -12.29
C VAL A 62 1.02 -8.48 -12.18
N GLY A 63 0.12 -7.99 -11.32
CA GLY A 63 -1.22 -8.53 -11.11
C GLY A 63 -2.07 -8.48 -12.39
N ILE A 64 -2.11 -7.33 -13.07
CA ILE A 64 -2.81 -7.16 -14.35
C ILE A 64 -2.24 -8.11 -15.41
N ALA A 65 -0.91 -8.17 -15.55
CA ALA A 65 -0.26 -9.04 -16.53
C ALA A 65 -0.57 -10.53 -16.26
N THR A 66 -0.59 -10.93 -14.99
CA THR A 66 -0.82 -12.33 -14.57
C THR A 66 -2.29 -12.72 -14.76
N LEU A 67 -3.24 -11.91 -14.27
CA LEU A 67 -4.68 -12.16 -14.45
C LEU A 67 -5.09 -12.09 -15.93
N GLY A 68 -4.48 -11.18 -16.69
CA GLY A 68 -4.73 -11.03 -18.13
C GLY A 68 -4.32 -12.26 -18.91
N ARG A 69 -3.10 -12.78 -18.70
CA ARG A 69 -2.64 -14.04 -19.32
C ARG A 69 -3.49 -15.25 -18.93
N GLY A 70 -4.03 -15.26 -17.71
CA GLY A 70 -4.91 -16.31 -17.22
C GLY A 70 -6.36 -16.22 -17.69
N GLY A 71 -6.74 -15.18 -18.46
CA GLY A 71 -8.13 -14.96 -18.90
C GLY A 71 -9.11 -14.62 -17.75
N LYS A 72 -8.59 -14.30 -16.56
CA LYS A 72 -9.37 -14.00 -15.35
C LYS A 72 -9.57 -12.50 -15.11
N LEU A 73 -8.97 -11.66 -15.95
CA LEU A 73 -9.10 -10.21 -15.85
C LEU A 73 -10.47 -9.78 -16.39
N ARG A 74 -11.35 -9.32 -15.49
CA ARG A 74 -12.66 -8.78 -15.84
C ARG A 74 -12.59 -7.26 -15.84
N LEU A 75 -12.69 -6.65 -17.01
CA LEU A 75 -12.65 -5.18 -17.18
C LEU A 75 -14.04 -4.58 -17.47
N ASP A 76 -15.05 -5.43 -17.62
CA ASP A 76 -16.41 -5.03 -17.96
C ASP A 76 -16.97 -4.08 -16.91
N GLY A 77 -17.31 -2.85 -17.31
CA GLY A 77 -17.82 -1.81 -16.40
C GLY A 77 -16.76 -1.15 -15.52
N ALA A 78 -15.49 -1.56 -15.58
CA ALA A 78 -14.43 -0.98 -14.75
C ALA A 78 -14.01 0.44 -15.19
N GLY A 79 -14.26 0.81 -16.45
CA GLY A 79 -13.84 2.10 -17.01
C GLY A 79 -14.38 3.32 -16.27
N TRP A 80 -15.62 3.26 -15.76
CA TRP A 80 -16.21 4.36 -14.99
C TRP A 80 -15.48 4.60 -13.66
N LEU A 81 -14.92 3.55 -13.03
CA LEU A 81 -14.19 3.65 -11.76
C LEU A 81 -12.85 4.37 -11.91
N LEU A 82 -12.30 4.47 -13.12
CA LEU A 82 -11.04 5.16 -13.37
C LEU A 82 -11.10 6.64 -13.00
N ALA A 83 -12.17 7.34 -13.41
CA ALA A 83 -12.32 8.77 -13.15
C ALA A 83 -12.32 9.11 -11.65
N PRO A 84 -13.19 8.54 -10.79
CA PRO A 84 -13.17 8.83 -9.36
C PRO A 84 -11.89 8.33 -8.68
N ALA A 85 -11.29 7.22 -9.10
CA ALA A 85 -10.04 6.72 -8.53
C ALA A 85 -8.86 7.66 -8.80
N VAL A 86 -8.72 8.13 -10.04
CA VAL A 86 -7.65 9.07 -10.42
C VAL A 86 -7.86 10.43 -9.77
N LEU A 87 -9.08 10.97 -9.81
CA LEU A 87 -9.39 12.25 -9.17
C LEU A 87 -9.19 12.19 -7.66
N GLY A 88 -9.70 11.16 -7.00
CA GLY A 88 -9.52 10.95 -5.57
C GLY A 88 -8.05 10.78 -5.17
N GLY A 89 -7.29 10.00 -5.94
CA GLY A 89 -5.85 9.82 -5.72
C GLY A 89 -5.07 11.12 -5.87
N LEU A 90 -5.35 11.90 -6.92
CA LEU A 90 -4.69 13.18 -7.18
C LEU A 90 -5.01 14.21 -6.09
N LEU A 91 -6.30 14.41 -5.79
CA LEU A 91 -6.74 15.35 -4.76
C LEU A 91 -6.21 14.94 -3.38
N GLY A 92 -6.30 13.66 -3.04
CA GLY A 92 -5.77 13.12 -1.80
C GLY A 92 -4.26 13.34 -1.64
N ALA A 93 -3.48 13.12 -2.71
CA ALA A 93 -2.04 13.39 -2.70
C ALA A 93 -1.71 14.88 -2.51
N LEU A 94 -2.42 15.77 -3.22
CA LEU A 94 -2.24 17.22 -3.10
C LEU A 94 -2.58 17.74 -1.70
N ILE A 95 -3.60 17.18 -1.06
CA ILE A 95 -3.95 17.48 0.33
C ILE A 95 -2.86 16.93 1.26
N ALA A 96 -2.48 15.66 1.10
CA ALA A 96 -1.53 14.99 1.98
C ALA A 96 -0.16 15.69 2.05
N VAL A 97 0.35 16.22 0.94
CA VAL A 97 1.63 16.95 0.90
C VAL A 97 1.58 18.27 1.68
N LYS A 98 0.40 18.85 1.89
CA LYS A 98 0.22 20.11 2.64
C LYS A 98 -0.04 19.89 4.13
N LEU A 99 -0.29 18.66 4.57
CA LEU A 99 -0.54 18.34 5.97
C LEU A 99 0.77 18.31 6.76
N ASP A 100 0.69 18.70 8.03
CA ASP A 100 1.80 18.54 8.96
C ASP A 100 1.97 17.06 9.35
N LYS A 101 3.15 16.72 9.88
CA LYS A 101 3.51 15.35 10.22
C LYS A 101 2.53 14.71 11.21
N ARG A 102 2.00 15.46 12.19
CA ARG A 102 1.10 14.87 13.18
C ARG A 102 -0.24 14.49 12.55
N THR A 103 -0.78 15.35 11.70
CA THR A 103 -2.06 15.08 11.04
C THR A 103 -1.96 13.88 10.10
N ILE A 104 -0.90 13.79 9.29
CA ILE A 104 -0.73 12.64 8.38
C ILE A 104 -0.47 11.32 9.14
N ASP A 105 0.27 11.35 10.26
CA ASP A 105 0.45 10.19 11.14
C ASP A 105 -0.92 9.68 11.65
N ILE A 106 -1.78 10.59 12.13
CA ILE A 106 -3.12 10.25 12.62
C ILE A 106 -4.01 9.72 11.49
N CYS A 107 -4.02 10.39 10.32
CA CYS A 107 -4.80 9.95 9.17
C CYS A 107 -4.41 8.53 8.73
N ILE A 108 -3.11 8.24 8.62
CA ILE A 108 -2.63 6.90 8.25
C ILE A 108 -3.03 5.88 9.31
N ALA A 109 -2.84 6.19 10.60
CA ALA A 109 -3.21 5.28 11.68
C ALA A 109 -4.71 4.94 11.68
N VAL A 110 -5.58 5.94 11.54
CA VAL A 110 -7.04 5.74 11.48
C VAL A 110 -7.45 4.93 10.25
N LEU A 111 -6.91 5.27 9.07
CA LEU A 111 -7.21 4.53 7.84
C LEU A 111 -6.74 3.07 7.92
N MET A 112 -5.56 2.82 8.49
CA MET A 112 -5.06 1.45 8.70
C MET A 112 -5.92 0.68 9.70
N ALA A 113 -6.37 1.30 10.79
CA ALA A 113 -7.26 0.65 11.74
C ALA A 113 -8.61 0.27 11.11
N ILE A 114 -9.21 1.19 10.33
CA ILE A 114 -10.45 0.91 9.59
C ILE A 114 -10.24 -0.25 8.61
N MET A 115 -9.18 -0.20 7.80
CA MET A 115 -8.89 -1.25 6.82
C MET A 115 -8.62 -2.60 7.48
N LEU A 116 -7.97 -2.62 8.64
CA LEU A 116 -7.76 -3.85 9.41
C LEU A 116 -9.10 -4.45 9.84
N VAL A 117 -10.02 -3.63 10.36
CA VAL A 117 -11.36 -4.08 10.73
C VAL A 117 -12.12 -4.64 9.52
N VAL A 118 -12.09 -3.94 8.38
CA VAL A 118 -12.75 -4.40 7.15
C VAL A 118 -12.22 -5.76 6.71
N VAL A 119 -10.89 -5.94 6.64
CA VAL A 119 -10.26 -7.20 6.21
C VAL A 119 -10.53 -8.34 7.20
N VAL A 120 -10.65 -8.06 8.50
CA VAL A 120 -10.96 -9.10 9.50
C VAL A 120 -12.43 -9.53 9.43
N LEU A 121 -13.34 -8.61 9.11
CA LEU A 121 -14.78 -8.89 9.05
C LEU A 121 -15.22 -9.51 7.73
N ASP A 122 -14.58 -9.13 6.61
CA ASP A 122 -14.89 -9.63 5.26
C ASP A 122 -13.56 -9.92 4.51
N PRO A 123 -12.93 -11.08 4.80
CA PRO A 123 -11.57 -11.40 4.38
C PRO A 123 -11.38 -11.72 2.89
#